data_AF-A0A497P1X2-F1
#
_entry.id   AF-A0A497P1X2-F1
#
_cell.length_a   1.000
_cell.length_b   1.000
_cell.length_c   1.000
_cell.angle_alpha   90.00
_cell.angle_beta   90.00
_cell.angle_gamma   90.00
#
_symmetry.space_group_name_H-M   'P 1'
#
loop_
_entity.id
_entity.type
_entity.pdbx_description
1 polymer ?
#
loop_
_entity_poly.entity_id
_entity_poly.type
_entity_poly.pdbx_seq_one_letter_code
_entity_poly.pdbx_strand_id
1 'polypeptide(L)'
;MKDSPVFIVFFAFFTLATIVAPIPMFPGNMIHKWFEMTTTSYAFYISAIINGVTYGLVAWIVYVVASKRIEKSTSEELIEEEKKTEA
;
A
#
# COMPACT_ATOMS: atom_id res chain seq x y z
N MET A 1 -12.55 8.01 -4.67
CA MET A 1 -12.72 7.06 -3.55
C MET A 1 -12.88 5.60 -4.00
N LYS A 2 -12.90 5.26 -5.31
CA LYS A 2 -13.08 3.87 -5.78
C LYS A 2 -11.92 2.93 -5.38
N ASP A 3 -10.71 3.44 -5.19
CA ASP A 3 -9.52 2.63 -4.88
C ASP A 3 -9.25 2.45 -3.38
N SER A 4 -10.10 3.02 -2.51
CA SER A 4 -9.97 2.93 -1.05
C SER A 4 -10.01 1.50 -0.49
N PRO A 5 -10.81 0.56 -1.06
CA PRO A 5 -10.80 -0.84 -0.59
C PRO A 5 -9.45 -1.53 -0.82
N VAL A 6 -8.71 -1.16 -1.87
CA VAL A 6 -7.41 -1.76 -2.20
C VAL A 6 -6.38 -1.41 -1.12
N PHE A 7 -6.39 -0.18 -0.62
CA PHE A 7 -5.58 0.21 0.54
C PHE A 7 -5.93 -0.64 1.76
N ILE A 8 -7.21 -0.86 2.06
CA ILE A 8 -7.64 -1.65 3.23
C ILE A 8 -7.12 -3.08 3.15
N VAL A 9 -7.14 -3.69 1.96
CA VAL A 9 -6.61 -5.05 1.75
C VAL A 9 -5.10 -5.10 2.02
N PHE A 10 -4.32 -4.17 1.44
CA PHE A 10 -2.88 -4.13 1.69
C PHE A 10 -2.56 -3.81 3.15
N PHE A 11 -3.27 -2.86 3.75
CA PHE A 11 -3.15 -2.52 5.17
C PHE A 11 -3.38 -3.75 6.06
N ALA A 12 -4.47 -4.47 5.86
CA ALA A 12 -4.79 -5.68 6.63
C ALA A 12 -3.73 -6.77 6.42
N PHE A 13 -3.30 -6.97 5.17
CA PHE A 13 -2.27 -7.96 4.83
C PHE A 13 -0.95 -7.66 5.55
N PHE A 14 -0.43 -6.44 5.47
CA PHE A 14 0.84 -6.08 6.12
C PHE A 14 0.74 -6.04 7.65
N THR A 15 -0.42 -5.66 8.20
CA THR A 15 -0.66 -5.71 9.65
C THR A 15 -0.64 -7.15 10.15
N LEU A 16 -1.39 -8.05 9.49
CA LEU A 16 -1.44 -9.46 9.84
C LEU A 16 -0.09 -10.14 9.63
N ALA A 17 0.61 -9.82 8.54
CA ALA A 17 1.96 -10.33 8.29
C ALA A 17 2.92 -9.96 9.42
N THR A 18 2.85 -8.72 9.93
CA THR A 18 3.66 -8.29 11.09
C THR A 18 3.28 -8.99 12.39
N ILE A 19 1.99 -9.32 12.57
CA ILE A 19 1.51 -10.04 13.76
C ILE A 19 1.95 -11.51 13.72
N VAL A 20 1.78 -12.17 12.57
CA VAL A 20 2.04 -13.61 12.40
C VAL A 20 3.53 -13.90 12.31
N ALA A 21 4.27 -13.05 11.61
CA ALA A 21 5.71 -13.11 11.53
C ALA A 21 6.28 -11.97 12.39
N PRO A 22 6.72 -12.25 13.64
CA PRO A 22 7.25 -11.24 14.56
C PRO A 22 8.67 -10.82 14.12
N ILE A 23 8.75 -10.27 12.93
CA ILE A 23 9.95 -9.76 12.30
C ILE A 23 10.00 -8.27 12.63
N PRO A 24 11.12 -7.75 13.17
CA PRO A 24 11.27 -6.33 13.45
C PRO A 24 11.35 -5.54 12.14
N MET A 25 10.20 -5.24 11.54
CA MET A 25 10.11 -4.48 10.29
C MET A 25 10.20 -2.98 10.55
N PHE A 26 10.95 -2.31 9.67
CA PHE A 26 11.05 -0.85 9.61
C PHE A 26 9.81 -0.28 8.88
N PRO A 27 9.26 0.88 9.26
CA PRO A 27 9.69 1.73 10.37
C PRO A 27 9.20 1.27 11.74
N GLY A 28 8.22 0.36 11.82
CA GLY A 28 7.53 -0.04 13.05
C GLY A 28 8.43 -0.29 14.26
N ASN A 29 9.52 -1.05 14.08
CA ASN A 29 10.44 -1.37 15.18
C ASN A 29 11.17 -0.13 15.77
N MET A 30 11.30 0.95 14.99
CA MET A 30 12.06 2.14 15.34
C MET A 30 11.20 3.21 16.04
N ILE A 31 9.87 3.15 15.91
CA ILE A 31 8.98 4.14 16.53
C ILE A 31 9.17 4.22 18.04
N HIS A 32 9.37 3.09 18.72
CA HIS A 32 9.60 3.08 20.16
C HIS A 32 10.87 3.83 20.55
N LYS A 33 11.90 3.77 19.71
CA LYS A 33 13.16 4.52 19.91
C LYS A 33 13.01 6.00 19.59
N TRP A 34 12.22 6.35 18.57
CA TRP A 34 12.03 7.75 18.16
C TRP A 34 11.11 8.54 19.09
N PHE A 35 10.14 7.86 19.71
CA PHE A 35 9.17 8.47 20.62
C PHE A 35 9.45 8.18 22.10
N GLU A 36 10.62 7.62 22.42
CA GLU A 36 11.04 7.26 23.78
C GLU A 36 9.98 6.43 24.54
N MET A 37 9.19 5.65 23.81
CA MET A 37 8.12 4.84 24.39
C MET A 37 8.69 3.60 25.06
N THR A 38 8.28 3.35 26.30
CA THR A 38 8.60 2.11 27.00
C THR A 38 8.04 0.92 26.22
N THR A 39 8.89 -0.10 26.02
CA THR A 39 8.53 -1.38 25.39
C THR A 39 7.55 -2.14 26.28
N THR A 40 6.29 -1.71 26.25
CA THR A 40 5.15 -2.37 26.86
C THR A 40 4.61 -3.45 25.91
N SER A 41 3.78 -4.36 26.39
CA SER A 41 3.17 -5.42 25.55
C SER A 41 2.40 -4.89 24.33
N TYR A 42 2.03 -3.59 24.34
CA TYR A 42 1.38 -2.92 23.21
C TYR A 42 2.34 -2.49 22.10
N ALA A 43 3.65 -2.44 22.37
CA ALA A 43 4.65 -2.00 21.41
C ALA A 43 4.62 -2.81 20.11
N PHE A 44 4.35 -4.11 20.22
CA PHE A 44 4.21 -5.01 19.08
C PHE A 44 3.02 -4.63 18.18
N TYR A 45 1.85 -4.39 18.77
CA TYR A 45 0.64 -4.01 18.01
C TYR A 45 0.78 -2.65 17.36
N ILE A 46 1.41 -1.69 18.04
CA ILE A 46 1.71 -0.36 17.49
C ILE A 46 2.63 -0.50 16.27
N SER A 47 3.70 -1.28 16.39
CA SER A 47 4.60 -1.55 15.25
C SER A 47 3.86 -2.21 14.08
N ALA A 48 2.95 -3.15 14.36
CA ALA A 48 2.15 -3.80 13.33
C ALA A 48 1.23 -2.84 12.59
N ILE A 49 0.55 -1.94 13.31
CA ILE A 49 -0.31 -0.91 12.71
C ILE A 49 0.53 0.04 11.84
N ILE A 50 1.68 0.49 12.34
CA ILE A 50 2.51 1.45 11.61
C ILE A 50 3.11 0.82 10.35
N ASN A 51 3.53 -0.44 10.42
CA ASN A 51 3.94 -1.19 9.25
C ASN A 51 2.77 -1.36 8.28
N GLY A 52 1.60 -1.75 8.77
CA GLY A 52 0.36 -1.83 7.98
C GLY A 52 0.06 -0.55 7.21
N VAL A 53 0.09 0.61 7.88
CA VAL A 53 -0.14 1.91 7.25
C VAL A 53 0.96 2.24 6.25
N THR A 54 2.23 2.09 6.64
CA THR A 54 3.38 2.48 5.79
C THR A 54 3.41 1.66 4.51
N TYR A 55 3.41 0.33 4.63
CA TYR A 55 3.47 -0.56 3.48
C TYR A 55 2.16 -0.57 2.69
N GLY A 56 1.01 -0.48 3.37
CA GLY A 56 -0.29 -0.35 2.73
C GLY A 56 -0.37 0.90 1.85
N LEU A 57 0.16 2.04 2.34
CA LEU A 57 0.15 3.30 1.61
C LEU A 57 1.11 3.27 0.42
N VAL A 58 2.32 2.72 0.60
CA VAL A 58 3.28 2.54 -0.50
C VAL A 58 2.70 1.64 -1.59
N ALA A 59 2.16 0.46 -1.22
CA ALA A 59 1.54 -0.46 -2.17
C ALA A 59 0.34 0.19 -2.89
N TRP A 60 -0.47 0.94 -2.17
CA TRP A 60 -1.61 1.65 -2.75
C TRP A 60 -1.18 2.74 -3.74
N ILE A 61 -0.14 3.52 -3.45
CA ILE A 61 0.41 4.51 -4.39
C ILE A 61 0.90 3.81 -5.67
N VAL A 62 1.65 2.71 -5.52
CA VAL A 62 2.12 1.92 -6.67
C VAL A 62 0.95 1.41 -7.50
N TYR A 63 -0.09 0.88 -6.84
CA TYR A 63 -1.32 0.44 -7.50
C TYR A 63 -1.99 1.57 -8.28
N VAL A 64 -2.19 2.74 -7.66
CA VAL A 64 -2.82 3.90 -8.32
C VAL A 64 -2.02 4.36 -9.54
N VAL A 65 -0.68 4.39 -9.45
CA VAL A 65 0.18 4.76 -10.58
C VAL A 65 0.10 3.71 -11.69
N ALA A 66 0.10 2.42 -11.34
CA ALA A 66 -0.02 1.34 -12.31
C ALA A 66 -1.37 1.36 -13.03
N SER A 67 -2.48 1.48 -12.29
CA SER A 67 -3.84 1.54 -12.85
C SER A 67 -3.98 2.71 -13.82
N LYS A 68 -3.49 3.90 -13.46
CA LYS A 68 -3.52 5.08 -14.35
C LYS A 68 -2.72 4.87 -15.64
N ARG A 69 -1.59 4.16 -15.58
CA ARG A 69 -0.80 3.87 -16.79
C ARG A 69 -1.53 2.89 -17.71
N ILE A 70 -2.15 1.86 -17.14
CA ILE A 70 -2.90 0.85 -17.91
C ILE A 70 -4.11 1.50 -18.59
N GLU A 71 -4.92 2.28 -17.86
CA GLU A 71 -6.08 2.98 -18.42
C GLU A 71 -5.69 3.94 -19.56
N LYS A 72 -4.57 4.63 -19.40
CA LYS A 72 -4.04 5.52 -20.44
C LYS A 72 -3.63 4.75 -21.70
N SER A 73 -2.87 3.67 -21.57
CA SER A 73 -2.45 2.83 -22.71
C SER A 73 -3.65 2.26 -23.46
N THR A 74 -4.66 1.75 -22.76
CA THR A 74 -5.88 1.24 -23.40
C THR A 74 -6.67 2.33 -24.13
N SER A 75 -6.72 3.54 -23.58
CA SER A 75 -7.43 4.66 -24.22
C SER A 75 -6.74 5.13 -25.50
N GLU A 76 -5.39 5.14 -25.52
CA GLU A 76 -4.60 5.51 -26.70
C GLU A 76 -4.77 4.48 -27.83
N GLU A 77 -4.81 3.19 -27.50
CA GLU A 77 -5.01 2.10 -28.47
C GLU A 77 -6.39 2.17 -29.14
N LEU A 78 -7.46 2.44 -28.38
CA LEU A 78 -8.82 2.60 -28.93
C LEU A 78 -8.94 3.80 -29.88
N ILE A 79 -8.28 4.93 -29.56
CA ILE A 79 -8.28 6.11 -30.43
C ILE A 79 -7.54 5.84 -31.74
N GLU A 80 -6.47 5.04 -31.70
CA GLU A 80 -5.73 4.66 -32.90
C GLU A 80 -6.53 3.71 -33.80
N GLU A 81 -7.29 2.77 -33.21
CA GLU A 81 -8.20 1.90 -33.97
C GLU A 81 -9.36 2.67 -34.63
N GLU A 82 -9.99 3.63 -33.96
CA GLU A 82 -11.04 4.45 -34.57
C GLU A 82 -10.51 5.24 -35.77
N LYS A 83 -9.35 5.90 -35.62
CA LYS A 83 -8.73 6.66 -36.72
C LYS A 83 -8.38 5.81 -37.94
N LYS A 84 -8.03 4.54 -37.73
CA LYS A 84 -7.72 3.60 -38.82
C LYS A 84 -8.98 3.09 -39.53
N THR A 85 -10.13 3.13 -38.86
CA THR A 85 -11.42 2.68 -39.42
C THR A 85 -12.10 3.78 -40.25
N GLU A 86 -11.79 5.05 -39.99
CA GLU A 86 -12.34 6.22 -40.71
C GLU A 86 -11.50 6.68 -41.93
N ALA A 87 -10.31 6.10 -42.14
CA ALA A 87 -9.39 6.43 -43.24
C ALA A 87 -9.43 5.38 -44.37
#